data_AF-A0A7J7EFI6-F1
#
_entry.id   AF-A0A7J7EFI6-F1
#
_cell.length_a   1.000
_cell.length_b   1.000
_cell.length_c   1.000
_cell.angle_alpha   90.00
_cell.angle_beta   90.00
_cell.angle_gamma   90.00
#
_symmetry.space_group_name_H-M   'P 1'
#
loop_
_entity.id
_entity.type
_entity.pdbx_description
1 polymer ?
#
loop_
_entity_poly.entity_id
_entity_poly.type
_entity_poly.pdbx_seq_one_letter_code
_entity_poly.pdbx_strand_id
1 'polypeptide(L)'
;MAKSLEDSEGVYFVPSFSGLQAPLNDPCACASFMGLKPSTSKYHLVRAILESIAFRNKQLYELMQKEIHIPVTKIRADGGVCKNSFVMQMTADLINESIDRPVHVDMSCLGAASLAGLAVGFWTDKEELKKLRQSEMVFKPQKKWQEYEMSMENWVKAVKRSMNWYHKT
;
A
#
# COMPACT_ATOMS: atom_id res chain seq x y z
N MET A 1 -11.83 6.58 -13.05
CA MET A 1 -11.11 5.61 -13.90
C MET A 1 -10.98 4.25 -13.22
N ALA A 2 -10.29 4.12 -12.08
CA ALA A 2 -10.25 2.81 -11.39
C ALA A 2 -11.61 2.37 -10.83
N LYS A 3 -12.40 3.30 -10.28
CA LYS A 3 -13.76 3.03 -9.77
C LYS A 3 -14.83 2.84 -10.86
N SER A 4 -14.50 3.02 -12.14
CA SER A 4 -15.49 2.85 -13.22
C SER A 4 -15.58 1.41 -13.73
N LEU A 5 -14.75 0.51 -13.20
CA LEU A 5 -14.83 -0.93 -13.39
C LEU A 5 -15.10 -1.60 -12.04
N GLU A 6 -15.65 -2.80 -12.07
CA GLU A 6 -15.82 -3.60 -10.85
C GLU A 6 -14.48 -4.18 -10.38
N ASP A 7 -13.64 -4.65 -11.29
CA ASP A 7 -12.30 -5.19 -11.06
C ASP A 7 -11.34 -4.91 -12.24
N SER A 8 -10.17 -5.56 -12.25
CA SER A 8 -9.17 -5.49 -13.32
C SER A 8 -9.31 -6.60 -14.37
N GLU A 9 -10.40 -7.40 -14.33
CA GLU A 9 -10.69 -8.54 -15.21
C GLU A 9 -9.56 -9.57 -15.34
N GLY A 10 -8.81 -9.77 -14.25
CA GLY A 10 -7.66 -10.69 -14.20
C GLY A 10 -6.35 -10.11 -14.73
N VAL A 11 -6.29 -8.79 -14.95
CA VAL A 11 -5.04 -8.08 -15.23
C VAL A 11 -4.34 -7.74 -13.93
N TYR A 12 -3.10 -8.19 -13.77
CA TYR A 12 -2.28 -7.93 -12.59
C TYR A 12 -1.05 -7.13 -12.95
N PHE A 13 -0.76 -6.11 -12.15
CA PHE A 13 0.47 -5.34 -12.24
C PHE A 13 1.42 -5.71 -11.11
N VAL A 14 2.71 -5.89 -11.42
CA VAL A 14 3.78 -6.05 -10.43
C VAL A 14 4.70 -4.82 -10.52
N PRO A 15 4.77 -3.97 -9.47
CA PRO A 15 5.49 -2.70 -9.51
C PRO A 15 7.00 -2.83 -9.19
N SER A 16 7.70 -3.78 -9.79
CA SER A 16 9.13 -4.05 -9.56
C SER A 16 10.07 -3.25 -10.47
N PHE A 17 9.87 -1.92 -10.53
CA PHE A 17 10.70 -1.03 -11.37
C PHE A 17 12.18 -1.04 -10.96
N SER A 18 12.48 -1.34 -9.70
CA SER A 18 13.83 -1.45 -9.14
C SER A 18 13.99 -2.77 -8.39
N GLY A 19 13.41 -3.84 -8.93
CA GLY A 19 13.31 -5.14 -8.25
C GLY A 19 12.18 -5.20 -7.22
N LEU A 20 12.08 -6.33 -6.53
CA LEU A 20 11.15 -6.58 -5.44
C LEU A 20 11.90 -6.52 -4.11
N GLN A 21 11.41 -5.69 -3.21
CA GLN A 21 11.88 -5.65 -1.82
C GLN A 21 11.23 -6.77 -0.99
N ALA A 22 11.30 -6.66 0.34
CA ALA A 22 10.65 -7.58 1.26
C ALA A 22 9.20 -7.90 0.85
N PRO A 23 8.72 -9.13 1.06
CA PRO A 23 9.47 -10.28 1.58
C PRO A 23 10.40 -10.98 0.57
N LEU A 24 10.33 -10.64 -0.72
CA LEU A 24 10.96 -11.44 -1.77
C LEU A 24 12.44 -11.12 -1.97
N ASN A 25 12.84 -9.85 -1.77
CA ASN A 25 14.24 -9.40 -1.86
C ASN A 25 14.95 -9.82 -3.16
N ASP A 26 14.26 -9.65 -4.28
CA ASP A 26 14.77 -9.97 -5.62
C ASP A 26 15.08 -8.67 -6.40
N PRO A 27 16.36 -8.23 -6.44
CA PRO A 27 16.74 -7.04 -7.19
C PRO A 27 16.65 -7.23 -8.72
N CYS A 28 16.51 -8.48 -9.19
CA CYS A 28 16.44 -8.83 -10.61
C CYS A 28 15.01 -8.95 -11.13
N ALA A 29 14.00 -8.71 -10.29
CA ALA A 29 12.60 -8.74 -10.72
C ALA A 29 12.26 -7.56 -11.66
N CYS A 30 11.32 -7.78 -12.57
CA CYS A 30 10.93 -6.78 -13.57
C CYS A 30 9.46 -6.36 -13.44
N ALA A 31 9.22 -5.05 -13.55
CA ALA A 31 7.87 -4.51 -13.58
C ALA A 31 7.08 -5.11 -14.75
N SER A 32 5.88 -5.63 -14.48
CA SER A 32 5.16 -6.42 -15.48
C SER A 32 3.65 -6.32 -15.35
N PHE A 33 2.97 -6.37 -16.49
CA PHE A 33 1.54 -6.66 -16.58
C PHE A 33 1.35 -8.12 -16.99
N MET A 34 0.47 -8.83 -16.29
CA MET A 34 0.10 -10.21 -16.62
C MET A 34 -1.41 -10.33 -16.75
N GLY A 35 -1.87 -11.26 -17.61
CA GLY A 35 -3.30 -11.49 -17.81
C GLY A 35 -3.98 -10.56 -18.81
N LEU A 36 -3.21 -9.87 -19.66
CA LEU A 36 -3.76 -9.05 -20.75
C LEU A 36 -4.57 -9.90 -21.73
N LYS A 37 -5.73 -9.38 -22.14
CA LYS A 37 -6.66 -9.96 -23.12
C LYS A 37 -6.92 -8.93 -24.24
N PRO A 38 -7.43 -9.34 -25.41
CA PRO A 38 -7.84 -8.40 -26.46
C PRO A 38 -8.89 -7.37 -25.99
N SER A 39 -9.71 -7.72 -24.98
CA SER A 39 -10.69 -6.81 -24.36
C SER A 39 -10.07 -5.84 -23.34
N THR A 40 -8.80 -6.02 -22.96
CA THR A 40 -8.16 -5.19 -21.93
C THR A 40 -8.06 -3.74 -22.40
N SER A 41 -8.51 -2.83 -21.55
CA SER A 41 -8.53 -1.39 -21.79
C SER A 41 -7.64 -0.65 -20.80
N LYS A 42 -7.34 0.63 -21.08
CA LYS A 42 -6.58 1.50 -20.16
C LYS A 42 -7.17 1.56 -18.74
N TYR A 43 -8.48 1.36 -18.60
CA TYR A 43 -9.15 1.37 -17.29
C TYR A 43 -8.71 0.17 -16.43
N HIS A 44 -8.59 -1.01 -17.04
CA HIS A 44 -8.09 -2.21 -16.38
C HIS A 44 -6.63 -2.07 -15.97
N LEU A 45 -5.79 -1.45 -16.81
CA LEU A 45 -4.38 -1.21 -16.48
C LEU A 45 -4.24 -0.27 -15.28
N VAL A 46 -4.98 0.85 -15.28
CA VAL A 46 -4.97 1.82 -14.18
C VAL A 46 -5.50 1.19 -12.89
N ARG A 47 -6.57 0.38 -12.99
CA ARG A 47 -7.10 -0.40 -11.88
C ARG A 47 -6.02 -1.34 -11.32
N ALA A 48 -5.43 -2.18 -12.16
CA ALA A 48 -4.40 -3.15 -11.78
C ALA A 48 -3.18 -2.49 -11.10
N ILE A 49 -2.76 -1.31 -11.57
CA ILE A 49 -1.70 -0.53 -10.90
C ILE A 49 -2.11 -0.16 -9.47
N LEU A 50 -3.31 0.39 -9.27
CA LEU A 50 -3.76 0.78 -7.92
C LEU A 50 -4.02 -0.43 -7.01
N GLU A 51 -4.59 -1.50 -7.55
CA GLU A 51 -4.79 -2.77 -6.82
C GLU A 51 -3.45 -3.36 -6.39
N SER A 52 -2.41 -3.29 -7.23
CA SER A 52 -1.07 -3.78 -6.88
C SER A 52 -0.49 -3.12 -5.63
N ILE A 53 -0.79 -1.84 -5.39
CA ILE A 53 -0.35 -1.13 -4.18
C ILE A 53 -1.05 -1.73 -2.95
N ALA A 54 -2.36 -1.95 -3.04
CA ALA A 54 -3.13 -2.56 -1.94
C ALA A 54 -2.69 -4.01 -1.68
N PHE A 55 -2.41 -4.80 -2.72
CA PHE A 55 -1.87 -6.15 -2.59
C PHE A 55 -0.46 -6.15 -1.96
N ARG A 56 0.41 -5.20 -2.33
CA ARG A 56 1.72 -5.03 -1.67
C ARG A 56 1.59 -4.67 -0.21
N ASN A 57 0.66 -3.78 0.15
CA ASN A 57 0.38 -3.43 1.54
C ASN A 57 -0.07 -4.65 2.34
N LYS A 58 -1.00 -5.45 1.78
CA LYS A 58 -1.47 -6.71 2.39
C LYS A 58 -0.33 -7.70 2.61
N GLN A 59 0.52 -7.91 1.60
CA GLN A 59 1.67 -8.81 1.71
C GLN A 59 2.65 -8.37 2.81
N LEU A 60 2.93 -7.07 2.92
CA LEU A 60 3.79 -6.53 3.98
C LEU A 60 3.13 -6.60 5.36
N TYR A 61 1.82 -6.36 5.44
CA TYR A 61 1.06 -6.47 6.68
C TYR A 61 1.06 -7.90 7.23
N GLU A 62 0.86 -8.91 6.37
CA GLU A 62 0.93 -10.31 6.76
C GLU A 62 2.33 -10.74 7.16
N LEU A 63 3.37 -10.25 6.48
CA LEU A 63 4.75 -10.46 6.89
C LEU A 63 4.99 -9.87 8.28
N MET A 64 4.61 -8.60 8.47
CA MET A 64 4.74 -7.91 9.75
C MET A 64 4.08 -8.72 10.87
N GLN A 65 2.83 -9.15 10.71
CA GLN A 65 2.12 -9.95 11.73
C GLN A 65 2.78 -11.30 12.04
N LYS A 66 3.46 -11.92 11.08
CA LYS A 66 4.19 -13.18 11.30
C LYS A 66 5.49 -12.96 12.07
N GLU A 67 6.17 -11.84 11.81
CA GLU A 67 7.46 -11.53 12.41
C GLU A 67 7.32 -10.85 13.79
N ILE A 68 6.29 -10.02 13.97
CA ILE A 68 6.06 -9.28 15.21
C ILE A 68 4.97 -9.94 16.03
N HIS A 69 5.28 -10.25 17.29
CA HIS A 69 4.33 -10.80 18.27
C HIS A 69 3.65 -9.68 19.08
N ILE A 70 3.49 -8.50 18.49
CA ILE A 70 2.88 -7.32 19.12
C ILE A 70 1.55 -7.04 18.41
N PRO A 71 0.43 -6.93 19.15
CA PRO A 71 -0.86 -6.67 18.54
C PRO A 71 -0.88 -5.29 17.88
N VAL A 72 -1.34 -5.26 16.63
CA VAL A 72 -1.60 -4.00 15.91
C VAL A 72 -2.81 -3.33 16.54
N THR A 73 -2.64 -2.12 17.05
CA THR A 73 -3.73 -1.38 17.72
C THR A 73 -4.32 -0.27 16.85
N LYS A 74 -3.51 0.32 15.96
CA LYS A 74 -3.90 1.42 15.06
C LYS A 74 -3.03 1.39 13.82
N ILE A 75 -3.64 1.59 12.65
CA ILE A 75 -2.94 1.77 11.38
C ILE A 75 -3.17 3.19 10.89
N ARG A 76 -2.07 3.87 10.53
CA ARG A 76 -2.08 5.22 9.98
C ARG A 76 -1.40 5.19 8.63
N ALA A 77 -1.92 5.97 7.69
CA ALA A 77 -1.32 6.13 6.37
C ALA A 77 -0.76 7.55 6.22
N ASP A 78 0.30 7.68 5.44
CA ASP A 78 0.92 8.94 5.04
C ASP A 78 1.47 8.85 3.60
N GLY A 79 2.07 9.92 3.12
CA GLY A 79 2.63 10.02 1.78
C GLY A 79 1.59 10.32 0.69
N GLY A 80 2.08 10.66 -0.50
CA GLY A 80 1.21 11.12 -1.60
C GLY A 80 0.13 10.10 -2.02
N VAL A 81 0.43 8.80 -1.92
CA VAL A 81 -0.49 7.72 -2.31
C VAL A 81 -1.73 7.66 -1.41
N CYS A 82 -1.64 8.05 -0.14
CA CYS A 82 -2.78 7.97 0.77
C CYS A 82 -3.93 8.92 0.40
N LYS A 83 -3.66 9.95 -0.43
CA LYS A 83 -4.69 10.79 -1.05
C LYS A 83 -5.66 9.98 -1.92
N ASN A 84 -5.24 8.82 -2.43
CA ASN A 84 -6.08 7.96 -3.23
C ASN A 84 -6.98 7.07 -2.36
N SER A 85 -8.22 7.50 -2.16
CA SER A 85 -9.21 6.78 -1.35
C SER A 85 -9.56 5.37 -1.88
N PHE A 86 -9.31 5.05 -3.16
CA PHE A 86 -9.49 3.68 -3.66
C PHE A 86 -8.43 2.75 -3.06
N VAL A 87 -7.15 3.15 -3.10
CA VAL A 87 -6.05 2.36 -2.52
C VAL A 87 -6.25 2.20 -1.01
N MET A 88 -6.64 3.28 -0.32
CA MET A 88 -6.89 3.24 1.12
C MET A 88 -8.04 2.29 1.49
N GLN A 89 -9.17 2.38 0.78
CA GLN A 89 -10.31 1.51 1.05
C GLN A 89 -9.98 0.04 0.76
N MET A 90 -9.39 -0.26 -0.39
CA MET A 90 -9.03 -1.64 -0.73
C MET A 90 -7.96 -2.20 0.22
N THR A 91 -7.00 -1.38 0.65
CA THR A 91 -6.01 -1.80 1.66
C THR A 91 -6.72 -2.15 2.96
N ALA A 92 -7.63 -1.30 3.46
CA ALA A 92 -8.40 -1.55 4.68
C ALA A 92 -9.21 -2.85 4.58
N ASP A 93 -9.87 -3.09 3.45
CA ASP A 93 -10.60 -4.33 3.19
C ASP A 93 -9.67 -5.56 3.22
N LEU A 94 -8.53 -5.52 2.52
CA LEU A 94 -7.59 -6.64 2.41
C LEU A 94 -6.95 -7.01 3.74
N ILE A 95 -6.53 -6.01 4.52
CA ILE A 95 -5.89 -6.25 5.84
C ILE A 95 -6.92 -6.47 6.94
N ASN A 96 -8.19 -6.18 6.67
CA ASN A 96 -9.30 -6.24 7.60
C ASN A 96 -9.10 -5.37 8.86
N GLU A 97 -8.54 -4.17 8.67
CA GLU A 97 -8.28 -3.20 9.75
C GLU A 97 -8.68 -1.78 9.32
N SER A 98 -8.88 -0.91 10.32
CA SER A 98 -9.14 0.50 10.06
C SER A 98 -7.86 1.28 9.77
N ILE A 99 -7.87 2.13 8.74
CA ILE A 99 -6.74 2.98 8.35
C ILE A 99 -7.12 4.46 8.53
N ASP A 100 -6.36 5.17 9.35
CA ASP A 100 -6.54 6.60 9.62
C ASP A 100 -5.61 7.45 8.72
N ARG A 101 -6.22 8.24 7.82
CA ARG A 101 -5.54 9.21 6.96
C ARG A 101 -5.57 10.61 7.60
N PRO A 102 -4.41 11.28 7.76
CA PRO A 102 -4.33 12.64 8.30
C PRO A 102 -4.70 13.70 7.27
N VAL A 103 -5.07 14.90 7.75
CA VAL A 103 -5.30 16.10 6.90
C VAL A 103 -4.03 16.50 6.15
N HIS A 104 -2.88 16.44 6.83
CA HIS A 104 -1.57 16.68 6.25
C HIS A 104 -0.87 15.35 5.99
N VAL A 105 -0.67 15.01 4.72
CA VAL A 105 -0.12 13.70 4.32
C VAL A 105 1.41 13.65 4.26
N ASP A 106 2.08 14.80 4.25
CA ASP A 106 3.55 14.87 4.28
C ASP A 106 4.05 14.82 5.73
N MET A 107 4.09 13.61 6.26
CA MET A 107 4.55 13.35 7.62
C MET A 107 6.08 13.35 7.73
N SER A 108 6.80 13.20 6.61
CA SER A 108 8.27 13.21 6.59
C SER A 108 8.82 14.58 6.94
N CYS A 109 8.32 15.64 6.27
CA CYS A 109 8.71 17.01 6.59
C CYS A 109 8.32 17.40 8.02
N LEU A 110 7.11 17.01 8.45
CA LEU A 110 6.64 17.26 9.81
C LEU A 110 7.52 16.57 10.86
N GLY A 111 7.98 15.34 10.60
CA GLY A 111 8.88 14.62 11.49
C GLY A 111 10.23 15.32 11.68
N ALA A 112 10.84 15.76 10.57
CA ALA A 112 12.10 16.51 10.63
C ALA A 112 11.95 17.85 11.37
N ALA A 113 10.89 18.60 11.07
CA ALA A 113 10.57 19.85 11.76
C ALA A 113 10.32 19.61 13.27
N SER A 114 9.57 18.57 13.62
CA SER A 114 9.27 18.22 15.01
C SER A 114 10.54 17.93 15.82
N LEU A 115 11.48 17.16 15.25
CA LEU A 115 12.75 16.85 15.90
C LEU A 115 13.60 18.10 16.13
N ALA A 116 13.76 18.94 15.11
CA ALA A 116 14.51 20.19 15.23
C ALA A 116 13.83 21.17 16.21
N GLY A 117 12.51 21.29 16.13
CA GLY A 117 11.71 22.17 16.97
C GLY A 117 11.77 21.80 18.45
N LEU A 118 11.73 20.50 18.78
CA LEU A 118 11.96 20.05 20.16
C LEU A 118 13.38 20.39 20.66
N ALA A 119 14.40 20.21 19.81
CA ALA A 119 15.79 20.46 20.19
C ALA A 119 16.08 21.93 20.50
N VAL A 120 15.41 22.87 19.81
CA VAL A 120 15.58 24.32 20.02
C VAL A 120 14.51 24.94 20.93
N GLY A 121 13.63 24.14 21.52
CA GLY A 121 12.57 24.61 22.40
C GLY A 121 11.42 25.34 21.70
N PHE A 122 11.24 25.16 20.38
CA PHE A 122 10.06 25.66 19.67
C PHE A 122 8.77 24.94 20.12
N TRP A 123 8.86 23.63 20.36
CA TRP A 123 7.84 22.86 21.07
C TRP A 123 8.40 22.39 22.41
N THR A 124 7.53 22.33 23.41
CA THR A 124 7.93 22.02 24.79
C THR A 124 8.16 20.53 25.00
N ASP A 125 7.28 19.70 24.44
CA ASP A 125 7.31 18.25 24.63
C ASP A 125 6.58 17.48 23.50
N LYS A 126 6.57 16.15 23.62
CA LYS A 126 5.88 15.26 22.67
C LYS A 126 4.35 15.34 22.76
N GLU A 127 3.77 15.78 23.87
CA GLU A 127 2.31 15.93 24.01
C GLU A 127 1.79 17.09 23.17
N GLU A 128 2.57 18.18 23.07
CA GLU A 128 2.27 19.28 22.18
C GLU A 128 2.20 18.81 20.71
N LEU A 129 3.19 18.02 20.27
CA LEU A 129 3.22 17.44 18.92
C LEU A 129 2.05 16.49 18.64
N LYS A 130 1.62 15.69 19.63
CA LYS A 130 0.48 14.78 19.47
C LYS A 130 -0.82 15.52 19.14
N LYS A 131 -1.00 16.74 19.66
CA LYS A 131 -2.18 17.58 19.41
C LYS A 131 -2.22 18.14 17.99
N LEU A 132 -1.07 18.21 17.30
CA LEU A 132 -0.99 18.71 15.92
C LEU A 132 -1.58 17.73 14.91
N ARG A 133 -1.65 16.43 15.24
CA ARG A 133 -2.18 15.44 14.29
C ARG A 133 -3.71 15.52 14.23
N GLN A 134 -4.22 15.87 13.05
CA GLN A 134 -5.64 15.87 12.74
C GLN A 134 -5.97 14.72 11.78
N SER A 135 -6.99 13.92 12.10
CA SER A 135 -7.53 12.90 11.20
C SER A 135 -8.46 13.56 10.19
N GLU A 136 -8.29 13.21 8.91
CA GLU A 136 -9.20 13.61 7.84
C GLU A 136 -10.29 12.55 7.64
N MET A 137 -9.87 11.29 7.52
CA MET A 137 -10.76 10.18 7.19
C MET A 137 -10.25 8.87 7.76
N VAL A 138 -11.16 8.07 8.32
CA VAL A 138 -10.89 6.69 8.76
C VAL A 138 -11.57 5.73 7.80
N PHE A 139 -10.78 4.95 7.08
CA PHE A 139 -11.24 3.89 6.19
C PHE A 139 -11.47 2.64 7.02
N LYS A 140 -12.73 2.21 7.14
CA LYS A 140 -13.10 0.94 7.78
C LYS A 140 -13.26 -0.13 6.69
N PRO A 141 -12.97 -1.42 6.98
CA PRO A 141 -13.27 -2.50 6.05
C PRO A 141 -14.74 -2.48 5.65
N GLN A 142 -15.00 -2.47 4.34
CA GLN A 142 -16.34 -2.49 3.75
C GLN A 142 -16.67 -3.85 3.14
N LYS A 143 -15.64 -4.60 2.74
CA LYS A 143 -15.75 -5.95 2.19
C LYS A 143 -14.96 -6.94 3.04
N LYS A 144 -15.36 -8.21 3.01
CA LYS A 144 -14.58 -9.26 3.65
C LYS A 144 -13.34 -9.53 2.82
N TRP A 145 -12.18 -9.67 3.46
CA TRP A 145 -10.92 -9.89 2.73
C TRP A 145 -10.96 -11.14 1.84
N GLN A 146 -11.76 -12.15 2.23
CA GLN A 146 -11.98 -13.39 1.46
C GLN A 146 -12.54 -13.14 0.06
N GLU A 147 -13.25 -12.04 -0.17
CA GLU A 147 -13.72 -11.65 -1.51
C GLU A 147 -12.55 -11.36 -2.47
N TYR A 148 -11.37 -11.06 -1.95
CA TYR A 148 -10.16 -10.77 -2.71
C TYR A 148 -9.18 -11.95 -2.77
N GLU A 149 -9.48 -13.09 -2.14
CA GLU A 149 -8.55 -14.22 -1.98
C GLU A 149 -8.00 -14.69 -3.33
N MET A 150 -8.88 -15.00 -4.28
CA MET A 150 -8.50 -15.40 -5.65
C MET A 150 -7.67 -14.33 -6.36
N SER A 151 -8.01 -13.05 -6.18
CA SER A 151 -7.26 -11.94 -6.78
C SER A 151 -5.86 -11.81 -6.18
N MET A 152 -5.73 -11.99 -4.86
CA MET A 152 -4.47 -11.98 -4.15
C MET A 152 -3.59 -13.18 -4.56
N GLU A 153 -4.15 -14.38 -4.66
CA GLU A 153 -3.44 -15.58 -5.12
C GLU A 153 -2.88 -15.42 -6.54
N ASN A 154 -3.71 -14.92 -7.47
CA ASN A 154 -3.30 -14.66 -8.83
C ASN A 154 -2.27 -13.53 -8.93
N TRP A 155 -2.40 -12.50 -8.10
CA TRP A 155 -1.39 -11.45 -8.01
C TRP A 155 -0.05 -12.00 -7.47
N VAL A 156 -0.06 -12.85 -6.44
CA VAL A 156 1.15 -13.54 -5.94
C VAL A 156 1.78 -14.43 -7.02
N LYS A 157 0.96 -15.08 -7.84
CA LYS A 157 1.43 -15.84 -9.01
C LYS A 157 2.11 -14.92 -10.04
N ALA A 158 1.56 -13.72 -10.27
CA ALA A 158 2.19 -12.72 -11.14
C ALA A 158 3.52 -12.23 -10.57
N VAL A 159 3.59 -11.96 -9.26
CA VAL A 159 4.82 -11.60 -8.56
C VAL A 159 5.90 -12.67 -8.76
N LYS A 160 5.59 -13.95 -8.52
CA LYS A 160 6.54 -15.05 -8.71
C LYS A 160 7.09 -15.15 -10.13
N ARG A 161 6.27 -14.85 -11.14
CA ARG A 161 6.69 -14.86 -12.55
C ARG A 161 7.51 -13.65 -12.96
N SER A 162 7.42 -12.55 -12.22
CA SER A 162 8.21 -11.34 -12.46
C SER A 162 9.64 -11.43 -11.93
N MET A 163 9.93 -12.45 -11.11
CA MET A 163 11.21 -12.64 -10.43
C MET A 163 12.30 -13.18 -11.36
N ASN A 164 13.56 -12.93 -11.01
CA ASN A 164 14.76 -13.40 -11.73
C ASN A 164 14.71 -13.09 -13.24
N TRP A 165 14.16 -11.93 -13.60
CA TRP A 165 13.99 -11.54 -14.99
C TRP A 165 15.29 -11.00 -15.59
N TYR A 166 15.97 -10.12 -14.85
CA TYR A 166 17.26 -9.57 -15.23
C TYR A 166 18.40 -10.45 -14.71
N HIS A 167 19.57 -10.34 -15.34
CA HIS A 167 20.79 -10.97 -14.83
C HIS A 167 21.43 -10.10 -13.75
N LYS A 168 22.04 -10.73 -12.74
CA LYS A 168 22.91 -10.02 -11.80
C LYS A 168 24.15 -9.54 -12.56
N THR A 169 24.28 -8.22 -12.71
CA THR A 169 25.54 -7.56 -13.06
C THR A 169 26.57 -7.70 -11.96
#